data_AF-A0AAE4IML1-F1
#
_entry.id   AF-A0AAE4IML1-F1
#
_cell.length_a   1.000
_cell.length_b   1.000
_cell.length_c   1.000
_cell.angle_alpha   90.00
_cell.angle_beta   90.00
_cell.angle_gamma   90.00
#
_symmetry.space_group_name_H-M   'P 1'
#
loop_
_entity.id
_entity.type
_entity.pdbx_description
1 polymer ?
#
loop_
_entity_poly.entity_id
_entity_poly.type
_entity_poly.pdbx_seq_one_letter_code
_entity_poly.pdbx_strand_id
1 'polypeptide(L)'
;MAQRVNRSNATKYYKATFLLALFLLHGMLAVSSFGQDIPLPTQNNGQQSQRPLPSVSISNPLNLTSRSINVHVTGDVPLTGVYKVPVGARVDEVLFGFDILNKQSALEQATLDFRNVLVFTQDGDTLSSDLLAYNYGGKLSENVIVNDGDVIHIRQTNPRFERVSISGEVVRNLDLPFKEGETFEDLLEIAGGFSDYAWTDEIVMFSPERKVMPLSSALTYQVQPNDRFIIRKDDSKRPESTVKLVGEVLQPGIYPILEDETLLEEILLEAGGYTKNPSNLSIIVHRKDDDSKREQSRQSEEELQRFQTDLLRQSRTQRVTPDQLRMSDQYLENFQLFFDELDMEQTYLYVKPEDVQSSGVALADQDSIEVRYTPSHIRLMGQVSKSGFYPLEVGKTVDEYIAEAGGLGPASDDDGIYVIKNISYAWVPAEEATLEPGDILFVDRTPITTYEVDQQLEIQRLEAQLERQESRFRTVISTVNALVSVVLLLTRL
;
A
#
# COMPACT_ATOMS: atom_id res chain seq x y z
N MET A 1 -17.89 -5.69 73.37
CA MET A 1 -17.41 -4.94 72.19
C MET A 1 -15.98 -5.38 71.92
N ALA A 2 -15.76 -6.35 71.03
CA ALA A 2 -14.43 -6.96 70.89
C ALA A 2 -14.18 -7.56 69.51
N GLN A 3 -13.09 -7.14 68.89
CA GLN A 3 -12.21 -7.87 67.94
C GLN A 3 -11.01 -6.91 67.68
N ARG A 4 -9.73 -7.13 68.04
CA ARG A 4 -8.79 -8.27 67.86
C ARG A 4 -8.78 -8.70 66.38
N VAL A 5 -7.70 -8.68 65.58
CA VAL A 5 -6.25 -8.97 65.75
C VAL A 5 -5.51 -8.32 64.55
N ASN A 6 -4.55 -7.43 64.78
CA ASN A 6 -3.07 -7.53 64.66
C ASN A 6 -2.43 -8.08 63.36
N ARG A 7 -1.48 -7.28 62.86
CA ARG A 7 -0.58 -7.44 61.71
C ARG A 7 0.52 -8.48 61.96
N SER A 8 1.11 -9.07 60.90
CA SER A 8 2.57 -9.17 60.71
C SER A 8 2.98 -9.89 59.40
N ASN A 9 4.02 -9.34 58.78
CA ASN A 9 4.65 -9.66 57.50
C ASN A 9 5.52 -10.93 57.48
N ALA A 10 5.71 -11.43 56.25
CA ALA A 10 6.94 -11.89 55.60
C ALA A 10 8.12 -12.42 56.46
N THR A 11 8.44 -13.72 56.29
CA THR A 11 9.79 -14.29 56.07
C THR A 11 9.72 -15.84 56.08
N LYS A 12 10.59 -16.50 55.31
CA LYS A 12 10.64 -17.94 54.89
C LYS A 12 9.95 -18.09 53.53
N TYR A 13 10.63 -18.32 52.41
CA TYR A 13 11.41 -19.52 52.12
C TYR A 13 12.56 -19.22 51.15
N TYR A 14 13.80 -19.37 51.62
CA TYR A 14 14.98 -19.66 50.79
C TYR A 14 15.68 -20.85 51.47
N LYS A 15 16.18 -21.79 50.65
CA LYS A 15 16.81 -23.09 50.96
C LYS A 15 15.86 -24.29 50.86
N ALA A 16 15.80 -24.90 49.67
CA ALA A 16 16.03 -26.34 49.46
C ALA A 16 15.65 -26.73 48.02
N THR A 17 16.59 -26.64 47.08
CA THR A 17 16.59 -27.49 45.86
C THR A 17 17.95 -27.38 45.18
N PHE A 18 18.92 -28.11 45.70
CA PHE A 18 20.15 -28.50 44.99
C PHE A 18 20.53 -29.90 45.51
N LEU A 19 20.88 -30.81 44.58
CA LEU A 19 21.25 -32.24 44.75
C LEU A 19 20.08 -33.23 44.99
N LEU A 20 19.93 -34.37 44.30
CA LEU A 20 20.72 -35.01 43.24
C LEU A 20 19.95 -36.25 42.71
N ALA A 21 19.84 -36.33 41.38
CA ALA A 21 20.00 -37.48 40.47
C ALA A 21 19.38 -38.88 40.69
N LEU A 22 18.87 -39.37 39.55
CA LEU A 22 19.03 -40.71 38.92
C LEU A 22 18.57 -41.96 39.70
N PHE A 23 17.63 -42.70 39.11
CA PHE A 23 17.80 -44.13 38.79
C PHE A 23 16.73 -44.63 37.78
N LEU A 24 17.22 -44.99 36.57
CA LEU A 24 16.90 -46.11 35.66
C LEU A 24 15.42 -46.59 35.47
N LEU A 25 14.79 -46.61 34.28
CA LEU A 25 15.06 -47.26 32.96
C LEU A 25 14.42 -48.68 32.80
N HIS A 26 13.66 -48.84 31.69
CA HIS A 26 13.17 -50.05 30.98
C HIS A 26 11.81 -50.70 31.31
N GLY A 27 11.01 -50.90 30.23
CA GLY A 27 9.91 -51.88 30.15
C GLY A 27 8.97 -51.67 28.95
N MET A 28 9.28 -52.30 27.81
CA MET A 28 8.45 -52.36 26.59
C MET A 28 7.29 -53.39 26.68
N LEU A 29 6.32 -53.22 25.74
CA LEU A 29 5.41 -54.19 25.07
C LEU A 29 3.91 -54.27 25.49
N ALA A 30 3.08 -53.65 24.62
CA ALA A 30 1.92 -54.15 23.85
C ALA A 30 0.73 -54.91 24.50
N VAL A 31 -0.51 -54.49 24.16
CA VAL A 31 -1.50 -55.18 23.27
C VAL A 31 -2.95 -54.63 23.42
N SER A 32 -3.63 -54.45 22.26
CA SER A 32 -5.09 -54.39 21.92
C SER A 32 -6.02 -53.33 22.56
N SER A 33 -6.56 -52.36 21.79
CA SER A 33 -7.79 -52.37 20.95
C SER A 33 -9.10 -52.15 21.72
N PHE A 34 -9.84 -51.09 21.40
CA PHE A 34 -11.29 -51.07 21.08
C PHE A 34 -11.69 -49.63 20.77
N GLY A 35 -12.24 -49.41 19.57
CA GLY A 35 -12.83 -48.13 19.17
C GLY A 35 -14.27 -47.99 19.65
N GLN A 36 -14.76 -46.75 19.71
CA GLN A 36 -16.17 -46.45 19.57
C GLN A 36 -16.38 -45.01 19.07
N ASP A 37 -17.09 -44.95 17.94
CA ASP A 37 -17.60 -43.75 17.26
C ASP A 37 -18.77 -43.11 18.03
N ILE A 38 -18.92 -41.79 17.88
CA ILE A 38 -20.08 -41.02 18.36
C ILE A 38 -20.98 -40.67 17.14
N PRO A 39 -22.31 -40.85 17.22
CA PRO A 39 -23.22 -40.72 16.07
C PRO A 39 -23.75 -39.29 15.85
N LEU A 40 -24.06 -38.96 14.59
CA LEU A 40 -24.84 -37.78 14.19
C LEU A 40 -26.27 -38.19 13.79
N PRO A 41 -27.30 -37.34 14.04
CA PRO A 41 -28.69 -37.68 13.81
C PRO A 41 -29.13 -37.42 12.36
N THR A 42 -29.83 -38.40 11.80
CA THR A 42 -30.62 -38.31 10.56
C THR A 42 -32.04 -37.84 10.84
N GLN A 43 -32.53 -36.85 10.09
CA GLN A 43 -33.94 -36.71 9.72
C GLN A 43 -33.99 -36.22 8.26
N ASN A 44 -34.56 -37.09 7.43
CA ASN A 44 -34.83 -36.93 6.01
C ASN A 44 -36.29 -36.44 5.87
N ASN A 45 -36.59 -35.52 4.96
CA ASN A 45 -37.85 -35.51 4.20
C ASN A 45 -37.92 -34.35 3.19
N GLY A 46 -38.24 -34.69 1.94
CA GLY A 46 -38.82 -33.75 0.98
C GLY A 46 -38.18 -33.75 -0.41
N GLN A 47 -38.51 -34.75 -1.23
CA GLN A 47 -38.20 -34.75 -2.65
C GLN A 47 -38.91 -33.61 -3.40
N GLN A 48 -38.18 -32.85 -4.22
CA GLN A 48 -38.71 -32.31 -5.47
C GLN A 48 -37.70 -32.49 -6.61
N SER A 49 -38.23 -33.11 -7.65
CA SER A 49 -37.62 -33.57 -8.88
C SER A 49 -37.06 -32.43 -9.73
N GLN A 50 -35.80 -32.53 -10.16
CA GLN A 50 -35.33 -31.85 -11.38
C GLN A 50 -34.87 -32.92 -12.37
N ARG A 51 -35.56 -33.00 -13.52
CA ARG A 51 -35.16 -33.85 -14.65
C ARG A 51 -33.84 -33.32 -15.22
N PRO A 52 -32.82 -34.17 -15.49
CA PRO A 52 -31.67 -33.74 -16.27
C PRO A 52 -32.13 -33.40 -17.71
N LEU A 53 -31.69 -32.26 -18.24
CA LEU A 53 -31.92 -31.87 -19.62
C LEU A 53 -31.28 -32.92 -20.56
N PRO A 54 -31.92 -33.26 -21.70
CA PRO A 54 -31.34 -34.18 -22.65
C PRO A 54 -30.06 -33.57 -23.23
N SER A 55 -28.94 -34.29 -23.09
CA SER A 55 -27.71 -33.99 -23.82
C SER A 55 -28.00 -34.16 -25.31
N VAL A 56 -28.12 -33.05 -26.03
CA VAL A 56 -28.14 -33.08 -27.49
C VAL A 56 -26.77 -33.54 -27.95
N SER A 57 -26.68 -34.80 -28.35
CA SER A 57 -25.53 -35.32 -29.09
C SER A 57 -25.57 -34.69 -30.47
N ILE A 58 -24.77 -33.65 -30.70
CA ILE A 58 -24.58 -33.10 -32.04
C ILE A 58 -23.71 -34.10 -32.80
N SER A 59 -24.35 -35.01 -33.54
CA SER A 59 -23.68 -35.81 -34.54
C SER A 59 -23.24 -34.91 -35.68
N ASN A 60 -21.92 -34.78 -35.81
CA ASN A 60 -21.15 -34.14 -36.87
C ASN A 60 -21.77 -34.28 -38.28
N PRO A 61 -22.14 -33.17 -38.97
CA PRO A 61 -22.33 -33.18 -40.40
C PRO A 61 -21.19 -32.43 -41.11
N LEU A 62 -20.53 -33.12 -42.03
CA LEU A 62 -19.41 -32.71 -42.91
C LEU A 62 -18.00 -32.80 -42.32
N ASN A 63 -17.35 -33.91 -42.64
CA ASN A 63 -15.90 -34.02 -42.69
C ASN A 63 -15.38 -33.20 -43.89
N LEU A 64 -15.39 -31.86 -43.78
CA LEU A 64 -14.63 -30.98 -44.66
C LEU A 64 -13.16 -31.17 -44.29
N THR A 65 -12.46 -32.14 -44.88
CA THR A 65 -11.01 -32.08 -44.87
C THR A 65 -10.64 -30.84 -45.67
N SER A 66 -10.41 -29.71 -44.99
CA SER A 66 -9.85 -28.54 -45.65
C SER A 66 -8.58 -29.01 -46.35
N ARG A 67 -8.51 -28.78 -47.67
CA ARG A 67 -7.26 -29.06 -48.38
C ARG A 67 -6.20 -28.16 -47.75
N SER A 68 -5.05 -28.73 -47.48
CA SER A 68 -3.92 -28.04 -46.87
C SER A 68 -2.84 -27.80 -47.92
N ILE A 69 -2.17 -26.67 -47.83
CA ILE A 69 -1.03 -26.27 -48.64
C ILE A 69 0.19 -26.07 -47.73
N ASN A 70 1.38 -26.11 -48.30
CA ASN A 70 2.63 -25.84 -47.61
C ASN A 70 3.07 -24.41 -47.90
N VAL A 71 3.35 -23.62 -46.88
CA VAL A 71 3.84 -22.24 -47.01
C VAL A 71 5.14 -22.12 -46.25
N HIS A 72 6.13 -21.47 -46.83
CA HIS A 72 7.44 -21.28 -46.23
C HIS A 72 7.47 -19.96 -45.46
N VAL A 73 7.91 -19.96 -44.21
CA VAL A 73 8.12 -18.74 -43.43
C VAL A 73 9.62 -18.58 -43.17
N THR A 74 10.16 -17.42 -43.52
CA THR A 74 11.59 -17.11 -43.50
C THR A 74 11.86 -15.70 -42.97
N GLY A 75 13.13 -15.39 -42.70
CA GLY A 75 13.57 -14.08 -42.21
C GLY A 75 13.79 -14.07 -40.71
N ASP A 76 13.57 -12.92 -40.07
CA ASP A 76 13.98 -12.64 -38.69
C ASP A 76 12.91 -13.04 -37.64
N VAL A 77 12.05 -14.00 -37.96
CA VAL A 77 11.07 -14.56 -37.03
C VAL A 77 11.70 -15.67 -36.17
N PRO A 78 11.18 -15.93 -34.95
CA PRO A 78 11.78 -16.92 -34.06
C PRO A 78 11.66 -18.36 -34.60
N LEU A 79 10.63 -18.67 -35.39
CA LEU A 79 10.40 -19.99 -35.96
C LEU A 79 10.25 -19.92 -37.50
N THR A 80 11.30 -20.32 -38.21
CA THR A 80 11.29 -20.43 -39.68
C THR A 80 11.07 -21.88 -40.10
N GLY A 81 10.52 -22.08 -41.30
CA GLY A 81 10.27 -23.43 -41.83
C GLY A 81 9.06 -23.53 -42.73
N VAL A 82 8.62 -24.77 -42.97
CA VAL A 82 7.45 -25.08 -43.79
C VAL A 82 6.25 -25.31 -42.88
N TYR A 83 5.17 -24.57 -43.13
CA TYR A 83 3.93 -24.62 -42.37
C TYR A 83 2.80 -25.15 -43.24
N LYS A 84 2.03 -26.09 -42.69
CA LYS A 84 0.91 -26.71 -43.38
C LYS A 84 -0.38 -25.99 -42.99
N VAL A 85 -0.89 -25.17 -43.90
CA VAL A 85 -2.00 -24.23 -43.65
C VAL A 85 -3.19 -24.57 -44.55
N PRO A 86 -4.44 -24.22 -44.18
CA PRO A 86 -5.60 -24.45 -45.05
C PRO A 86 -5.51 -23.64 -46.35
N VAL A 87 -6.09 -24.15 -47.44
CA VAL A 87 -6.27 -23.37 -48.68
C VAL A 87 -7.07 -22.11 -48.38
N GLY A 88 -6.58 -20.96 -48.85
CA GLY A 88 -7.18 -19.65 -48.59
C GLY A 88 -6.65 -18.97 -47.32
N ALA A 89 -5.70 -19.59 -46.62
CA ALA A 89 -4.97 -18.95 -45.52
C ALA A 89 -4.32 -17.65 -45.98
N ARG A 90 -4.17 -16.73 -45.04
CA ARG A 90 -3.60 -15.40 -45.25
C ARG A 90 -2.35 -15.21 -44.41
N VAL A 91 -1.50 -14.25 -44.79
CA VAL A 91 -0.22 -13.97 -44.12
C VAL A 91 -0.39 -13.83 -42.59
N ASP A 92 -1.40 -13.09 -42.13
CA ASP A 92 -1.67 -12.95 -40.68
C ASP A 92 -1.97 -14.29 -39.99
N GLU A 93 -2.80 -15.14 -40.60
CA GLU A 93 -3.14 -16.45 -40.04
C GLU A 93 -1.92 -17.37 -39.99
N VAL A 94 -1.07 -17.36 -41.01
CA VAL A 94 0.16 -18.17 -41.01
C VAL A 94 1.09 -17.74 -39.87
N LEU A 95 1.28 -16.44 -39.67
CA LEU A 95 2.23 -15.90 -38.69
C LEU A 95 1.72 -15.98 -37.25
N PHE A 96 0.43 -15.77 -37.03
CA PHE A 96 -0.13 -15.67 -35.68
C PHE A 96 -0.97 -16.88 -35.28
N GLY A 97 -1.52 -17.63 -36.24
CA GLY A 97 -2.36 -18.80 -35.99
C GLY A 97 -1.59 -20.10 -35.74
N PHE A 98 -0.29 -20.13 -36.04
CA PHE A 98 0.59 -21.29 -35.85
C PHE A 98 1.68 -21.04 -34.79
N ASP A 99 1.43 -20.10 -33.88
CA ASP A 99 2.33 -19.72 -32.78
C ASP A 99 3.76 -19.36 -33.22
N ILE A 100 3.95 -18.92 -34.48
CA ILE A 100 5.25 -18.38 -34.94
C ILE A 100 5.54 -17.10 -34.17
N LEU A 101 4.52 -16.26 -34.00
CA LEU A 101 4.58 -15.02 -33.23
C LEU A 101 3.34 -14.91 -32.35
N ASN A 102 3.52 -14.40 -31.13
CA ASN A 102 2.39 -13.91 -30.36
C ASN A 102 1.91 -12.59 -30.97
N LYS A 103 0.66 -12.54 -31.43
CA LYS A 103 0.11 -11.40 -32.17
C LYS A 103 0.21 -10.08 -31.42
N GLN A 104 -0.22 -10.06 -30.15
CA GLN A 104 -0.21 -8.83 -29.35
C GLN A 104 1.21 -8.34 -29.13
N SER A 105 2.09 -9.21 -28.62
CA SER A 105 3.48 -8.83 -28.33
C SER A 105 4.25 -8.41 -29.58
N ALA A 106 4.04 -9.10 -30.71
CA ALA A 106 4.76 -8.80 -31.95
C ALA A 106 4.36 -7.43 -32.52
N LEU A 107 3.06 -7.14 -32.59
CA LEU A 107 2.58 -5.88 -33.17
C LEU A 107 2.83 -4.67 -32.26
N GLU A 108 2.98 -4.84 -30.95
CA GLU A 108 3.30 -3.76 -29.99
C GLU A 108 4.80 -3.43 -29.94
N GLN A 109 5.69 -4.42 -29.99
CA GLN A 109 7.13 -4.20 -29.81
C GLN A 109 7.83 -3.57 -31.02
N ALA A 110 7.18 -3.57 -32.19
CA ALA A 110 7.67 -2.98 -33.44
C ALA A 110 9.09 -3.41 -33.86
N THR A 111 9.59 -4.56 -33.41
CA THR A 111 10.93 -5.07 -33.71
C THR A 111 11.04 -5.66 -35.13
N LEU A 112 9.91 -6.11 -35.69
CA LEU A 112 9.79 -6.64 -37.04
C LEU A 112 9.03 -5.66 -37.94
N ASP A 113 9.36 -5.68 -39.22
CA ASP A 113 8.71 -4.86 -40.25
C ASP A 113 7.39 -5.54 -40.69
N PHE A 114 6.32 -5.23 -39.97
CA PHE A 114 4.97 -5.70 -40.29
C PHE A 114 4.25 -4.87 -41.36
N ARG A 115 4.85 -3.78 -41.83
CA ARG A 115 4.29 -2.96 -42.91
C ARG A 115 4.68 -3.45 -44.29
N ASN A 116 5.86 -4.06 -44.39
CA ASN A 116 6.38 -4.57 -45.65
C ASN A 116 6.77 -6.05 -45.53
N VAL A 117 5.78 -6.89 -45.23
CA VAL A 117 5.94 -8.35 -45.26
C VAL A 117 5.93 -8.80 -46.71
N LEU A 118 7.00 -9.46 -47.14
CA LEU A 118 7.14 -9.90 -48.53
C LEU A 118 6.62 -11.33 -48.69
N VAL A 119 5.87 -11.57 -49.75
CA VAL A 119 5.44 -12.91 -50.15
C VAL A 119 5.99 -13.20 -51.54
N PHE A 120 6.96 -14.11 -51.61
CA PHE A 120 7.50 -14.59 -52.88
C PHE A 120 6.65 -15.76 -53.37
N THR A 121 6.02 -15.57 -54.52
CA THR A 121 5.20 -16.61 -55.15
C THR A 121 6.06 -17.60 -55.93
N GLN A 122 5.53 -18.79 -56.18
CA GLN A 122 6.22 -19.77 -57.03
C GLN A 122 6.44 -19.29 -58.48
N ASP A 123 5.56 -18.41 -58.96
CA ASP A 123 5.61 -17.86 -60.31
C ASP A 123 6.68 -16.77 -60.47
N GLY A 124 7.33 -16.37 -59.37
CA GLY A 124 8.41 -15.37 -59.33
C GLY A 124 7.94 -13.97 -58.99
N ASP A 125 6.64 -13.74 -58.81
CA ASP A 125 6.10 -12.45 -58.36
C ASP A 125 6.37 -12.23 -56.88
N THR A 126 6.56 -10.97 -56.49
CA THR A 126 6.68 -10.54 -55.10
C THR A 126 5.48 -9.70 -54.73
N LEU A 127 4.67 -10.20 -53.80
CA LEU A 127 3.56 -9.47 -53.20
C LEU A 127 4.01 -8.84 -51.88
N SER A 128 3.38 -7.75 -51.47
CA SER A 128 3.61 -7.11 -50.18
C SER A 128 2.33 -7.14 -49.34
N SER A 129 2.47 -7.44 -48.06
CA SER A 129 1.38 -7.47 -47.09
C SER A 129 1.69 -6.51 -45.94
N ASP A 130 0.73 -5.64 -45.64
CA ASP A 130 0.81 -4.66 -44.55
C ASP A 130 -0.11 -5.10 -43.42
N LEU A 131 0.49 -5.79 -42.46
CA LEU A 131 -0.24 -6.35 -41.34
C LEU A 131 -0.63 -5.28 -40.33
N LEU A 132 -0.04 -4.08 -40.34
CA LEU A 132 -0.51 -2.97 -39.49
C LEU A 132 -1.78 -2.34 -40.09
N ALA A 133 -1.79 -2.09 -41.40
CA ALA A 133 -2.97 -1.63 -42.11
C ALA A 133 -4.14 -2.63 -42.01
N TYR A 134 -3.86 -3.93 -42.05
CA TYR A 134 -4.87 -4.96 -41.84
C TYR A 134 -5.36 -5.02 -40.38
N ASN A 135 -4.46 -5.14 -39.40
CA ASN A 135 -4.87 -5.39 -38.01
C ASN A 135 -5.40 -4.15 -37.29
N TYR A 136 -4.84 -2.97 -37.57
CA TYR A 136 -5.23 -1.72 -36.92
C TYR A 136 -6.13 -0.86 -37.81
N GLY A 137 -5.86 -0.81 -39.11
CA GLY A 137 -6.67 -0.06 -40.08
C GLY A 137 -7.88 -0.83 -40.65
N GLY A 138 -8.01 -2.13 -40.37
CA GLY A 138 -9.12 -2.95 -40.86
C GLY A 138 -9.12 -3.22 -42.38
N LYS A 139 -8.01 -2.97 -43.08
CA LYS A 139 -7.91 -3.13 -44.54
C LYS A 139 -7.65 -4.58 -44.92
N LEU A 140 -8.72 -5.33 -45.21
CA LEU A 140 -8.63 -6.74 -45.62
C LEU A 140 -7.75 -6.95 -46.87
N SER A 141 -7.69 -5.98 -47.79
CA SER A 141 -6.85 -6.05 -48.99
C SER A 141 -5.35 -6.13 -48.69
N GLU A 142 -4.90 -5.60 -47.55
CA GLU A 142 -3.49 -5.54 -47.17
C GLU A 142 -2.95 -6.86 -46.59
N ASN A 143 -3.85 -7.82 -46.31
CA ASN A 143 -3.48 -9.15 -45.85
C ASN A 143 -3.53 -10.14 -47.03
N VAL A 144 -2.36 -10.50 -47.55
CA VAL A 144 -2.26 -11.32 -48.77
C VAL A 144 -2.70 -12.76 -48.50
N ILE A 145 -3.42 -13.36 -49.47
CA ILE A 145 -3.74 -14.80 -49.46
C ILE A 145 -2.51 -15.55 -49.98
N VAL A 146 -2.11 -16.60 -49.28
CA VAL A 146 -0.95 -17.43 -49.65
C VAL A 146 -1.37 -18.70 -50.38
N ASN A 147 -0.54 -19.11 -51.34
CA ASN A 147 -0.70 -20.31 -52.15
C ASN A 147 0.35 -21.37 -51.79
N ASP A 148 0.18 -22.57 -52.34
CA ASP A 148 1.10 -23.67 -52.12
C ASP A 148 2.51 -23.34 -52.61
N GLY A 149 3.46 -23.45 -51.69
CA GLY A 149 4.88 -23.16 -51.85
C GLY A 149 5.27 -21.68 -51.88
N ASP A 150 4.35 -20.76 -51.56
CA ASP A 150 4.70 -19.36 -51.36
C ASP A 150 5.67 -19.22 -50.16
N VAL A 151 6.52 -18.19 -50.22
CA VAL A 151 7.49 -17.86 -49.17
C VAL A 151 7.14 -16.51 -48.55
N ILE A 152 6.68 -16.53 -47.29
CA ILE A 152 6.53 -15.35 -46.45
C ILE A 152 7.90 -15.00 -45.87
N HIS A 153 8.32 -13.75 -46.03
CA HIS A 153 9.59 -13.24 -45.55
C HIS A 153 9.40 -11.96 -44.74
N ILE A 154 9.86 -11.99 -43.49
CA ILE A 154 9.78 -10.85 -42.57
C ILE A 154 11.17 -10.42 -42.16
N ARG A 155 11.42 -9.11 -42.17
CA ARG A 155 12.69 -8.53 -41.78
C ARG A 155 12.55 -7.83 -40.43
N GLN A 156 13.65 -7.64 -39.72
CA GLN A 156 13.70 -6.69 -38.62
C GLN A 156 13.45 -5.26 -39.11
N THR A 157 12.80 -4.47 -38.27
CA THR A 157 12.74 -3.03 -38.46
C THR A 157 14.17 -2.46 -38.35
N ASN A 158 14.50 -1.46 -39.15
CA ASN A 158 15.75 -0.73 -39.03
C ASN A 158 15.46 0.73 -38.65
N PRO A 159 15.95 1.21 -37.50
CA PRO A 159 15.78 2.61 -37.09
C PRO A 159 16.40 3.62 -38.07
N ARG A 160 17.29 3.18 -38.97
CA ARG A 160 17.91 4.03 -40.01
C ARG A 160 17.10 4.15 -41.29
N PHE A 161 16.04 3.36 -41.46
CA PHE A 161 15.14 3.54 -42.59
C PHE A 161 14.33 4.82 -42.43
N GLU A 162 13.84 5.35 -43.54
CA GLU A 162 12.92 6.47 -43.53
C GLU A 162 11.67 6.08 -42.74
N ARG A 163 11.23 6.97 -41.84
CA ARG A 163 10.11 6.71 -40.93
C ARG A 163 9.06 7.78 -41.04
N VAL A 164 7.88 7.51 -40.56
CA VAL A 164 6.77 8.46 -40.45
C VAL A 164 6.16 8.30 -39.07
N SER A 165 5.76 9.40 -38.47
CA SER A 165 5.18 9.36 -37.12
C SER A 165 3.90 10.16 -37.03
N ILE A 166 2.94 9.64 -36.26
CA ILE A 166 1.71 10.31 -35.87
C ILE A 166 1.59 10.23 -34.35
N SER A 167 1.44 11.38 -33.71
CA SER A 167 1.50 11.50 -32.25
C SER A 167 0.61 12.60 -31.72
N GLY A 168 0.34 12.58 -30.42
CA GLY A 168 -0.52 13.54 -29.74
C GLY A 168 -1.89 12.93 -29.46
N GLU A 169 -2.96 13.64 -29.82
CA GLU A 169 -4.33 13.19 -29.58
C GLU A 169 -4.86 12.22 -30.66
N VAL A 170 -4.26 11.03 -30.68
CA VAL A 170 -4.68 9.88 -31.49
C VAL A 170 -4.81 8.65 -30.59
N VAL A 171 -5.59 7.64 -31.00
CA VAL A 171 -5.81 6.45 -30.17
C VAL A 171 -4.50 5.71 -29.90
N ARG A 172 -3.58 5.68 -30.87
CA ARG A 172 -2.24 5.12 -30.73
C ARG A 172 -1.21 6.05 -31.35
N ASN A 173 -0.21 6.43 -30.56
CA ASN A 173 0.98 7.07 -31.09
C ASN A 173 1.77 6.05 -31.88
N LEU A 174 2.11 6.37 -33.13
CA LEU A 174 2.82 5.46 -34.02
C LEU A 174 4.10 6.11 -34.56
N ASP A 175 5.15 5.31 -34.63
CA ASP A 175 6.37 5.58 -35.37
C ASP A 175 6.66 4.36 -36.24
N LEU A 176 6.58 4.52 -37.56
CA LEU A 176 6.45 3.42 -38.51
C LEU A 176 7.45 3.59 -39.65
N PRO A 177 7.93 2.50 -40.27
CA PRO A 177 8.64 2.59 -41.54
C PRO A 177 7.79 3.30 -42.61
N PHE A 178 8.43 4.17 -43.39
CA PHE A 178 7.81 4.86 -44.52
C PHE A 178 7.41 3.86 -45.61
N LYS A 179 6.22 4.06 -46.19
CA LYS A 179 5.70 3.31 -47.33
C LYS A 179 5.31 4.30 -48.44
N GLU A 180 5.79 4.05 -49.65
CA GLU A 180 5.54 4.93 -50.79
C GLU A 180 4.05 4.94 -51.17
N GLY A 181 3.51 6.13 -51.40
CA GLY A 181 2.11 6.32 -51.78
C GLY A 181 1.10 6.33 -50.63
N GLU A 182 1.56 6.18 -49.38
CA GLU A 182 0.72 6.26 -48.18
C GLU A 182 0.25 7.71 -47.94
N THR A 183 -1.00 7.85 -47.53
CA THR A 183 -1.61 9.14 -47.15
C THR A 183 -1.66 9.32 -45.63
N PHE A 184 -1.85 10.56 -45.17
CA PHE A 184 -2.08 10.80 -43.74
C PHE A 184 -3.35 10.10 -43.24
N GLU A 185 -4.39 9.96 -44.07
CA GLU A 185 -5.59 9.21 -43.73
C GLU A 185 -5.25 7.73 -43.43
N ASP A 186 -4.40 7.10 -44.23
CA ASP A 186 -3.93 5.72 -43.97
C ASP A 186 -3.20 5.61 -42.62
N LEU A 187 -2.33 6.57 -42.30
CA LEU A 187 -1.65 6.63 -40.99
C LEU A 187 -2.63 6.82 -39.84
N LEU A 188 -3.61 7.70 -40.01
CA LEU A 188 -4.63 7.99 -39.01
C LEU A 188 -5.52 6.77 -38.74
N GLU A 189 -5.92 6.04 -39.78
CA GLU A 189 -6.66 4.78 -39.63
C GLU A 189 -5.87 3.73 -38.85
N ILE A 190 -4.58 3.58 -39.13
CA ILE A 190 -3.70 2.65 -38.41
C ILE A 190 -3.50 3.11 -36.96
N ALA A 191 -3.45 4.42 -36.72
CA ALA A 191 -3.44 4.99 -35.37
C ALA A 191 -4.75 4.73 -34.61
N GLY A 192 -5.81 4.27 -35.29
CA GLY A 192 -7.13 4.05 -34.70
C GLY A 192 -8.01 5.30 -34.69
N GLY A 193 -7.64 6.33 -35.45
CA GLY A 193 -8.32 7.62 -35.49
C GLY A 193 -7.83 8.61 -34.43
N PHE A 194 -8.54 9.73 -34.35
CA PHE A 194 -8.34 10.75 -33.33
C PHE A 194 -8.77 10.25 -31.95
N SER A 195 -8.13 10.75 -30.89
CA SER A 195 -8.70 10.64 -29.55
C SER A 195 -9.90 11.58 -29.42
N ASP A 196 -10.74 11.37 -28.40
CA ASP A 196 -11.90 12.25 -28.13
C ASP A 196 -11.46 13.72 -27.88
N TYR A 197 -10.24 13.89 -27.40
CA TYR A 197 -9.64 15.18 -27.04
C TYR A 197 -8.87 15.85 -28.18
N ALA A 198 -8.92 15.31 -29.39
CA ALA A 198 -8.19 15.87 -30.52
C ALA A 198 -8.78 17.21 -31.01
N TRP A 199 -7.89 18.15 -31.30
CA TRP A 199 -8.19 19.33 -32.09
C TRP A 199 -8.16 18.96 -33.58
N THR A 200 -9.33 18.80 -34.18
CA THR A 200 -9.48 18.26 -35.54
C THR A 200 -9.49 19.33 -36.64
N ASP A 201 -9.50 20.62 -36.32
CA ASP A 201 -9.61 21.66 -37.36
C ASP A 201 -8.32 21.79 -38.19
N GLU A 202 -7.16 21.62 -37.54
CA GLU A 202 -5.86 21.70 -38.19
C GLU A 202 -4.90 20.64 -37.66
N ILE A 203 -4.07 20.14 -38.57
CA ILE A 203 -3.00 19.18 -38.29
C ILE A 203 -1.66 19.90 -38.37
N VAL A 204 -0.84 19.71 -37.34
CA VAL A 204 0.53 20.21 -37.32
C VAL A 204 1.44 19.12 -37.88
N MET A 205 2.26 19.47 -38.86
CA MET A 205 3.20 18.56 -39.50
C MET A 205 4.61 19.17 -39.49
N PHE A 206 5.64 18.34 -39.31
CA PHE A 206 7.04 18.74 -39.46
C PHE A 206 7.64 17.99 -40.66
N SER A 207 8.03 18.75 -41.69
CA SER A 207 8.59 18.19 -42.93
C SER A 207 9.34 19.24 -43.75
N PRO A 208 10.67 19.37 -43.59
CA PRO A 208 11.45 19.44 -42.34
C PRO A 208 11.14 20.70 -41.48
N GLU A 209 10.36 21.62 -42.04
CA GLU A 209 9.85 22.81 -41.34
C GLU A 209 8.43 22.55 -40.80
N ARG A 210 8.02 23.35 -39.81
CA ARG A 210 6.66 23.29 -39.26
C ARG A 210 5.66 23.81 -40.28
N LYS A 211 4.69 22.98 -40.65
CA LYS A 211 3.54 23.31 -41.48
C LYS A 211 2.25 23.05 -40.68
N VAL A 212 1.25 23.88 -40.92
CA VAL A 212 -0.09 23.71 -40.35
C VAL A 212 -1.05 23.66 -41.52
N MET A 213 -1.91 22.67 -41.54
CA MET A 213 -2.87 22.48 -42.62
C MET A 213 -4.25 22.12 -42.08
N PRO A 214 -5.35 22.54 -42.74
CA PRO A 214 -6.68 22.08 -42.40
C PRO A 214 -6.79 20.55 -42.55
N LEU A 215 -7.66 19.92 -41.76
CA LEU A 215 -7.88 18.47 -41.81
C LEU A 215 -8.24 17.96 -43.20
N SER A 216 -9.07 18.69 -43.96
CA SER A 216 -9.45 18.31 -45.32
C SER A 216 -8.24 18.17 -46.26
N SER A 217 -7.27 19.07 -46.14
CA SER A 217 -6.01 18.97 -46.88
C SER A 217 -5.11 17.86 -46.34
N ALA A 218 -5.09 17.69 -45.02
CA ALA A 218 -4.29 16.66 -44.35
C ALA A 218 -4.69 15.27 -44.80
N LEU A 219 -5.99 14.93 -44.82
CA LEU A 219 -6.47 13.58 -45.20
C LEU A 219 -5.96 13.14 -46.58
N THR A 220 -5.88 14.07 -47.54
CA THR A 220 -5.39 13.79 -48.91
C THR A 220 -3.86 13.94 -49.07
N TYR A 221 -3.14 14.31 -48.01
CA TYR A 221 -1.71 14.57 -48.09
C TYR A 221 -0.94 13.25 -48.25
N GLN A 222 -0.12 13.19 -49.30
CA GLN A 222 0.81 12.08 -49.53
C GLN A 222 2.02 12.23 -48.62
N VAL A 223 2.17 11.28 -47.71
CA VAL A 223 3.22 11.28 -46.70
C VAL A 223 4.58 11.17 -47.39
N GLN A 224 5.55 11.91 -46.87
CA GLN A 224 6.93 11.89 -47.31
C GLN A 224 7.85 11.26 -46.25
N PRO A 225 9.05 10.81 -46.64
CA PRO A 225 10.05 10.34 -45.71
C PRO A 225 10.33 11.32 -44.56
N ASN A 226 10.28 10.82 -43.33
CA ASN A 226 10.56 11.55 -42.07
C ASN A 226 9.51 12.57 -41.65
N ASP A 227 8.32 12.54 -42.24
CA ASP A 227 7.20 13.37 -41.81
C ASP A 227 6.77 13.02 -40.37
N ARG A 228 6.46 14.07 -39.60
CA ARG A 228 5.94 13.94 -38.24
C ARG A 228 4.66 14.72 -38.10
N PHE A 229 3.56 14.02 -37.89
CA PHE A 229 2.25 14.59 -37.62
C PHE A 229 2.04 14.66 -36.11
N ILE A 230 1.66 15.85 -35.64
CA ILE A 230 1.32 16.10 -34.25
C ILE A 230 -0.11 16.62 -34.21
N ILE A 231 -0.98 15.82 -33.61
CA ILE A 231 -2.38 16.15 -33.42
C ILE A 231 -2.46 16.83 -32.07
N ARG A 232 -2.80 18.12 -32.09
CA ARG A 232 -2.89 18.88 -30.84
C ARG A 232 -4.10 18.43 -30.03
N LYS A 233 -3.99 18.65 -28.74
CA LYS A 233 -5.13 18.61 -27.86
C LYS A 233 -6.05 19.78 -28.12
N ASP A 234 -7.34 19.49 -28.08
CA ASP A 234 -8.39 20.47 -28.00
C ASP A 234 -8.49 20.93 -26.55
N ASP A 235 -7.97 22.13 -26.28
CA ASP A 235 -8.01 22.73 -24.94
C ASP A 235 -9.44 22.92 -24.43
N SER A 236 -10.45 22.98 -25.31
CA SER A 236 -11.87 23.04 -24.93
C SER A 236 -12.43 21.70 -24.44
N LYS A 237 -11.73 20.58 -24.74
CA LYS A 237 -12.11 19.23 -24.35
C LYS A 237 -11.21 18.65 -23.27
N ARG A 238 -10.49 19.47 -22.49
CA ARG A 238 -9.78 18.95 -21.31
C ARG A 238 -10.76 18.06 -20.52
N PRO A 239 -10.37 16.84 -20.10
CA PRO A 239 -11.02 16.30 -18.92
C PRO A 239 -10.82 17.39 -17.87
N GLU A 240 -11.95 17.90 -17.39
CA GLU A 240 -12.03 18.70 -16.18
C GLU A 240 -11.11 18.00 -15.17
N SER A 241 -10.25 18.76 -14.48
CA SER A 241 -9.23 18.33 -13.52
C SER A 241 -9.59 17.05 -12.76
N THR A 242 -8.64 16.23 -12.31
CA THR A 242 -9.01 14.91 -11.74
C THR A 242 -8.64 14.79 -10.28
N VAL A 243 -9.46 14.07 -9.51
CA VAL A 243 -9.15 13.68 -8.14
C VAL A 243 -9.07 12.17 -7.99
N LYS A 244 -8.24 11.71 -7.07
CA LYS A 244 -8.11 10.30 -6.74
C LYS A 244 -8.88 10.01 -5.46
N LEU A 245 -9.88 9.13 -5.51
CA LEU A 245 -10.63 8.68 -4.33
C LEU A 245 -10.23 7.25 -3.96
N VAL A 246 -9.79 7.06 -2.72
CA VAL A 246 -9.39 5.75 -2.18
C VAL A 246 -9.94 5.54 -0.77
N GLY A 247 -10.02 4.27 -0.36
CA GLY A 247 -10.41 3.88 1.01
C GLY A 247 -11.80 3.26 1.10
N GLU A 248 -12.51 3.53 2.19
CA GLU A 248 -13.80 2.93 2.57
C GLU A 248 -15.00 3.54 1.81
N VAL A 249 -14.96 3.44 0.49
CA VAL A 249 -16.02 3.88 -0.46
C VAL A 249 -16.41 2.74 -1.38
N LEU A 250 -17.64 2.73 -1.91
CA LEU A 250 -18.11 1.62 -2.75
C LEU A 250 -17.34 1.50 -4.07
N GLN A 251 -16.97 2.63 -4.67
CA GLN A 251 -16.24 2.69 -5.94
C GLN A 251 -15.00 3.59 -5.81
N PRO A 252 -13.86 3.06 -5.33
CA PRO A 252 -12.61 3.81 -5.38
C PRO A 252 -12.13 3.95 -6.83
N GLY A 253 -11.52 5.08 -7.17
CA GLY A 253 -11.17 5.39 -8.55
C GLY A 253 -10.66 6.81 -8.76
N ILE A 254 -10.48 7.18 -10.03
CA ILE A 254 -10.17 8.55 -10.44
C ILE A 254 -11.47 9.15 -10.96
N TYR A 255 -11.81 10.34 -10.44
CA TYR A 255 -13.02 11.05 -10.78
C TYR A 255 -12.68 12.37 -11.49
N PRO A 256 -13.37 12.72 -12.59
CA PRO A 256 -13.26 14.03 -13.19
C PRO A 256 -13.94 15.08 -12.30
N ILE A 257 -13.38 16.28 -12.23
CA ILE A 257 -13.85 17.42 -11.46
C ILE A 257 -13.70 18.72 -12.25
N LEU A 258 -14.64 19.64 -12.07
CA LEU A 258 -14.41 21.05 -12.37
C LEU A 258 -13.56 21.65 -11.24
N GLU A 259 -12.36 22.10 -11.58
CA GLU A 259 -11.41 22.66 -10.61
C GLU A 259 -12.02 23.84 -9.85
N ASP A 260 -11.90 23.81 -8.52
CA ASP A 260 -12.47 24.79 -7.58
C ASP A 260 -14.01 24.95 -7.62
N GLU A 261 -14.72 24.10 -8.37
CA GLU A 261 -16.18 24.10 -8.47
C GLU A 261 -16.81 22.81 -7.93
N THR A 262 -16.28 21.64 -8.31
CA THR A 262 -16.79 20.35 -7.84
C THR A 262 -16.48 20.16 -6.35
N LEU A 263 -17.51 19.82 -5.59
CA LEU A 263 -17.42 19.65 -4.15
C LEU A 263 -17.06 18.21 -3.76
N LEU A 264 -16.42 18.04 -2.61
CA LEU A 264 -16.11 16.74 -2.01
C LEU A 264 -17.35 15.82 -1.89
N GLU A 265 -18.52 16.39 -1.57
CA GLU A 265 -19.77 15.65 -1.45
C GLU A 265 -20.16 14.97 -2.78
N GLU A 266 -19.99 15.66 -3.90
CA GLU A 266 -20.40 15.18 -5.22
C GLU A 266 -19.61 13.93 -5.61
N ILE A 267 -18.29 13.95 -5.37
CA ILE A 267 -17.40 12.81 -5.62
C ILE A 267 -17.75 11.61 -4.73
N LEU A 268 -18.06 11.86 -3.45
CA LEU A 268 -18.46 10.78 -2.52
C LEU A 268 -19.81 10.16 -2.88
N LEU A 269 -20.76 10.97 -3.39
CA LEU A 269 -22.04 10.49 -3.90
C LEU A 269 -21.88 9.68 -5.18
N GLU A 270 -21.05 10.16 -6.12
CA GLU A 270 -20.77 9.45 -7.38
C GLU A 270 -20.09 8.10 -7.13
N ALA A 271 -19.21 8.04 -6.13
CA ALA A 271 -18.59 6.81 -5.66
C ALA A 271 -19.56 5.81 -4.99
N GLY A 272 -20.85 6.16 -4.89
CA GLY A 272 -21.90 5.34 -4.29
C GLY A 272 -21.97 5.44 -2.76
N GLY A 273 -21.23 6.36 -2.15
CA GLY A 273 -21.12 6.52 -0.71
C GLY A 273 -20.13 5.55 -0.05
N TYR A 274 -20.25 5.43 1.27
CA TYR A 274 -19.28 4.70 2.10
C TYR A 274 -19.57 3.19 2.18
N THR A 275 -18.52 2.37 2.31
CA THR A 275 -18.64 0.91 2.55
C THR A 275 -19.05 0.56 3.97
N LYS A 276 -18.76 1.46 4.92
CA LYS A 276 -18.98 1.27 6.37
C LYS A 276 -19.81 2.42 6.94
N ASN A 277 -20.20 2.27 8.21
CA ASN A 277 -20.91 3.32 8.94
C ASN A 277 -20.07 4.61 8.98
N PRO A 278 -20.59 5.75 8.49
CA PRO A 278 -19.88 7.03 8.47
C PRO A 278 -19.32 7.48 9.82
N SER A 279 -19.96 7.09 10.93
CA SER A 279 -19.51 7.45 12.29
C SER A 279 -18.12 6.89 12.68
N ASN A 280 -17.63 5.87 11.96
CA ASN A 280 -16.32 5.25 12.19
C ASN A 280 -15.37 5.52 11.02
N LEU A 281 -15.60 6.60 10.26
CA LEU A 281 -14.77 6.97 9.12
C LEU A 281 -14.22 8.39 9.30
N SER A 282 -13.06 8.64 8.70
CA SER A 282 -12.48 9.97 8.54
C SER A 282 -12.16 10.22 7.07
N ILE A 283 -12.38 11.45 6.60
CA ILE A 283 -12.06 11.85 5.23
C ILE A 283 -10.93 12.86 5.27
N ILE A 284 -9.91 12.59 4.46
CA ILE A 284 -8.70 13.38 4.40
C ILE A 284 -8.45 13.73 2.94
N VAL A 285 -8.40 15.01 2.66
CA VAL A 285 -8.08 15.53 1.33
C VAL A 285 -6.65 16.01 1.34
N HIS A 286 -5.78 15.30 0.63
CA HIS A 286 -4.38 15.65 0.45
C HIS A 286 -4.25 16.59 -0.75
N ARG A 287 -3.87 17.86 -0.49
CA ARG A 287 -3.64 18.86 -1.54
C ARG A 287 -2.18 18.90 -1.97
N LYS A 288 -1.94 19.10 -3.27
CA LYS A 288 -0.63 18.95 -3.91
C LYS A 288 0.43 20.00 -3.55
N ASP A 289 0.12 21.11 -2.89
CA ASP A 289 1.11 22.17 -2.63
C ASP A 289 2.04 21.86 -1.43
N ASP A 290 3.27 21.41 -1.72
CA ASP A 290 4.47 22.27 -1.78
C ASP A 290 5.75 21.39 -1.80
N ASP A 291 6.36 21.20 -2.97
CA ASP A 291 7.63 20.46 -3.14
C ASP A 291 8.79 21.05 -2.30
N SER A 292 8.66 22.29 -1.81
CA SER A 292 9.67 22.94 -0.98
C SER A 292 9.77 22.38 0.45
N LYS A 293 8.74 21.66 0.93
CA LYS A 293 8.70 21.10 2.30
C LYS A 293 9.30 19.71 2.43
N ARG A 294 9.40 18.95 1.34
CA ARG A 294 10.11 17.64 1.31
C ARG A 294 11.58 17.75 1.71
N GLU A 295 12.19 18.92 1.52
CA GLU A 295 13.57 19.18 1.91
C GLU A 295 13.71 19.50 3.41
N GLN A 296 12.66 19.99 4.08
CA GLN A 296 12.62 20.17 5.54
C GLN A 296 12.43 18.83 6.29
N SER A 297 11.66 17.89 5.73
CA SER A 297 11.57 16.52 6.26
C SER A 297 12.93 15.83 6.31
N ARG A 298 13.75 15.96 5.25
CA ARG A 298 15.12 15.42 5.23
C ARG A 298 16.04 16.01 6.30
N GLN A 299 15.92 17.30 6.59
CA GLN A 299 16.69 17.94 7.66
C GLN A 299 16.26 17.44 9.05
N SER A 300 14.97 17.18 9.23
CA SER A 300 14.41 16.61 10.47
C SER A 300 14.85 15.16 10.69
N GLU A 301 14.94 14.35 9.63
CA GLU A 301 15.52 12.99 9.68
C GLU A 301 16.99 13.01 10.12
N GLU A 302 17.79 13.97 9.65
CA GLU A 302 19.20 14.11 10.05
C GLU A 302 19.36 14.51 11.53
N GLU A 303 18.48 15.36 12.06
CA GLU A 303 18.46 15.71 13.49
C GLU A 303 18.05 14.54 14.38
N LEU A 304 17.05 13.74 13.95
CA LEU A 304 16.61 12.53 14.64
C LEU A 304 17.75 11.48 14.72
N GLN A 305 18.48 11.28 13.62
CA GLN A 305 19.64 10.37 13.60
C GLN A 305 20.76 10.83 14.53
N ARG A 306 20.99 12.14 14.66
CA ARG A 306 21.96 12.70 15.61
C ARG A 306 21.52 12.48 17.05
N PHE A 307 20.25 12.71 17.37
CA PHE A 307 19.69 12.48 18.70
C PHE A 307 19.77 11.01 19.13
N GLN A 308 19.40 10.07 18.24
CA GLN A 308 19.57 8.63 18.46
C GLN A 308 21.04 8.27 18.74
N THR A 309 21.96 8.86 17.96
CA THR A 309 23.40 8.63 18.10
C THR A 309 23.92 9.13 19.46
N ASP A 310 23.41 10.26 19.96
CA ASP A 310 23.82 10.83 21.24
C ASP A 310 23.25 10.08 22.45
N LEU A 311 22.01 9.57 22.37
CA LEU A 311 21.45 8.66 23.38
C LEU A 311 22.22 7.34 23.47
N LEU A 312 22.57 6.76 22.31
CA LEU A 312 23.41 5.56 22.25
C LEU A 312 24.81 5.81 22.83
N ARG A 313 25.35 7.03 22.71
CA ARG A 313 26.62 7.41 23.34
C ARG A 313 26.52 7.57 24.85
N GLN A 314 25.46 8.19 25.37
CA GLN A 314 25.24 8.31 26.82
C GLN A 314 25.04 6.94 27.50
N SER A 315 24.40 5.98 26.83
CA SER A 315 24.22 4.62 27.34
C SER A 315 25.53 3.85 27.61
N ARG A 316 26.63 4.24 26.95
CA ARG A 316 27.95 3.59 27.10
C ARG A 316 28.73 4.10 28.31
N THR A 317 28.34 5.21 28.92
CA THR A 317 29.12 5.87 29.98
C THR A 317 28.61 5.66 31.41
N GLN A 318 27.42 5.10 31.61
CA GLN A 318 26.86 4.80 32.94
C GLN A 318 26.23 3.41 33.01
N ARG A 319 26.24 2.80 34.21
CA ARG A 319 25.53 1.54 34.49
C ARG A 319 24.03 1.80 34.46
N VAL A 320 23.43 1.71 33.28
CA VAL A 320 21.99 1.75 33.08
C VAL A 320 21.40 0.43 33.61
N THR A 321 20.37 0.52 34.46
CA THR A 321 19.66 -0.67 34.95
C THR A 321 18.80 -1.27 33.82
N PRO A 322 18.51 -2.59 33.83
CA PRO A 322 17.65 -3.22 32.81
C PRO A 322 16.27 -2.55 32.66
N ASP A 323 15.72 -2.02 33.75
CA ASP A 323 14.46 -1.27 33.72
C ASP A 323 14.61 0.08 33.01
N GLN A 324 15.74 0.78 33.17
CA GLN A 324 16.01 2.04 32.47
C GLN A 324 16.22 1.84 30.96
N LEU A 325 16.84 0.73 30.55
CA LEU A 325 16.93 0.34 29.13
C LEU A 325 15.55 0.06 28.55
N ARG A 326 14.71 -0.73 29.25
CA ARG A 326 13.34 -1.04 28.82
C ARG A 326 12.47 0.22 28.66
N MET A 327 12.57 1.18 29.59
CA MET A 327 11.81 2.43 29.54
C MET A 327 12.35 3.41 28.46
N SER A 328 13.66 3.39 28.20
CA SER A 328 14.28 4.16 27.10
C SER A 328 13.91 3.60 25.73
N ASP A 329 13.93 2.28 25.57
CA ASP A 329 13.56 1.61 24.31
C ASP A 329 12.08 1.80 24.02
N GLN A 330 11.20 1.73 25.04
CA GLN A 330 9.77 2.03 24.89
C GLN A 330 9.51 3.49 24.50
N TYR A 331 10.24 4.45 25.07
CA TYR A 331 10.12 5.86 24.69
C TYR A 331 10.60 6.08 23.25
N LEU A 332 11.74 5.50 22.86
CA LEU A 332 12.33 5.62 21.52
C LEU A 332 11.51 4.93 20.43
N GLU A 333 11.00 3.72 20.66
CA GLU A 333 10.15 3.00 19.71
C GLU A 333 8.80 3.71 19.52
N ASN A 334 8.24 4.28 20.59
CA ASN A 334 7.05 5.11 20.54
C ASN A 334 7.29 6.45 19.81
N PHE A 335 8.45 7.07 20.03
CA PHE A 335 8.84 8.32 19.37
C PHE A 335 9.16 8.16 17.89
N GLN A 336 9.77 7.04 17.49
CA GLN A 336 10.06 6.71 16.09
C GLN A 336 8.76 6.60 15.29
N LEU A 337 7.80 5.80 15.79
CA LEU A 337 6.50 5.63 15.16
C LEU A 337 5.69 6.93 15.14
N PHE A 338 5.89 7.80 16.12
CA PHE A 338 5.26 9.11 16.20
C PHE A 338 5.78 10.08 15.13
N PHE A 339 7.10 10.09 14.86
CA PHE A 339 7.67 10.93 13.81
C PHE A 339 7.43 10.38 12.39
N ASP A 340 7.43 9.06 12.21
CA ASP A 340 7.02 8.43 10.94
C ASP A 340 5.57 8.78 10.56
N GLU A 341 4.70 9.03 11.56
CA GLU A 341 3.29 9.43 11.38
C GLU A 341 3.12 10.96 11.26
N LEU A 342 4.04 11.75 11.85
CA LEU A 342 4.10 13.22 11.74
C LEU A 342 4.77 13.74 10.47
N ASP A 343 5.42 12.89 9.67
CA ASP A 343 6.10 13.28 8.41
C ASP A 343 5.13 13.68 7.27
N MET A 344 3.92 14.10 7.64
CA MET A 344 2.90 14.66 6.76
C MET A 344 2.54 16.08 7.21
N GLU A 345 3.47 17.03 7.06
CA GLU A 345 3.09 18.43 6.79
C GLU A 345 2.52 18.55 5.35
N GLN A 346 1.56 17.69 5.01
CA GLN A 346 0.69 17.95 3.86
C GLN A 346 -0.36 18.94 4.32
N THR A 347 -0.74 19.88 3.46
CA THR A 347 -1.94 20.70 3.68
C THR A 347 -3.14 19.76 3.50
N TYR A 348 -3.47 18.99 4.53
CA TYR A 348 -4.61 18.10 4.51
C TYR A 348 -5.84 18.81 5.06
N LEU A 349 -6.96 18.72 4.34
CA LEU A 349 -8.26 19.13 4.86
C LEU A 349 -8.90 17.92 5.51
N TYR A 350 -9.24 18.04 6.79
CA TYR A 350 -10.01 17.03 7.49
C TYR A 350 -11.49 17.38 7.46
N VAL A 351 -12.30 16.39 7.07
CA VAL A 351 -13.76 16.51 7.06
C VAL A 351 -14.34 15.28 7.74
N LYS A 352 -15.17 15.48 8.78
CA LYS A 352 -15.99 14.39 9.32
C LYS A 352 -17.07 14.05 8.31
N PRO A 353 -17.40 12.76 8.10
CA PRO A 353 -18.46 12.36 7.15
C PRO A 353 -19.82 13.06 7.38
N GLU A 354 -20.14 13.42 8.62
CA GLU A 354 -21.34 14.18 9.00
C GLU A 354 -21.28 15.66 8.59
N ASP A 355 -20.09 16.23 8.47
CA ASP A 355 -19.85 17.63 8.15
C ASP A 355 -19.64 17.88 6.65
N VAL A 356 -19.53 16.82 5.83
CA VAL A 356 -19.22 16.90 4.39
C VAL A 356 -20.10 17.92 3.67
N GLN A 357 -21.42 17.85 3.88
CA GLN A 357 -22.38 18.76 3.23
C GLN A 357 -22.22 20.21 3.67
N SER A 358 -21.81 20.44 4.92
CA SER A 358 -21.64 21.77 5.50
C SER A 358 -20.25 22.36 5.29
N SER A 359 -19.26 21.53 4.97
CA SER A 359 -17.86 21.93 4.84
C SER A 359 -17.59 22.73 3.57
N GLY A 360 -18.37 22.50 2.50
CA GLY A 360 -18.25 23.23 1.24
C GLY A 360 -16.86 23.11 0.59
N VAL A 361 -16.16 22.01 0.83
CA VAL A 361 -14.79 21.80 0.32
C VAL A 361 -14.84 21.61 -1.19
N ALA A 362 -14.38 22.62 -1.93
CA ALA A 362 -14.11 22.55 -3.36
C ALA A 362 -12.76 21.87 -3.62
N LEU A 363 -12.75 21.00 -4.63
CA LEU A 363 -11.60 20.17 -4.97
C LEU A 363 -10.74 20.81 -6.05
N ALA A 364 -9.43 20.58 -5.97
CA ALA A 364 -8.44 21.05 -6.95
C ALA A 364 -7.82 19.89 -7.74
N ASP A 365 -7.16 20.19 -8.87
CA ASP A 365 -6.51 19.16 -9.68
C ASP A 365 -5.50 18.36 -8.87
N GLN A 366 -5.60 17.03 -8.98
CA GLN A 366 -4.74 16.04 -8.33
C GLN A 366 -4.85 15.99 -6.80
N ASP A 367 -5.93 16.54 -6.23
CA ASP A 367 -6.29 16.23 -4.85
C ASP A 367 -6.48 14.71 -4.70
N SER A 368 -5.96 14.17 -3.60
CA SER A 368 -6.16 12.76 -3.22
C SER A 368 -7.06 12.69 -2.00
N ILE A 369 -8.25 12.14 -2.19
CA ILE A 369 -9.25 11.95 -1.15
C ILE A 369 -9.10 10.53 -0.59
N GLU A 370 -8.81 10.45 0.70
CA GLU A 370 -8.67 9.19 1.42
C GLU A 370 -9.77 9.06 2.48
N VAL A 371 -10.56 8.00 2.39
CA VAL A 371 -11.57 7.65 3.40
C VAL A 371 -11.04 6.52 4.26
N ARG A 372 -10.64 6.83 5.49
CA ARG A 372 -10.03 5.87 6.42
C ARG A 372 -11.05 5.33 7.42
N TYR A 373 -10.88 4.07 7.79
CA TYR A 373 -11.56 3.50 8.95
C TYR A 373 -10.88 3.98 10.23
N THR A 374 -11.63 4.61 11.13
CA THR A 374 -11.17 5.01 12.46
C THR A 374 -11.70 4.01 13.49
N PRO A 375 -10.89 3.03 13.91
CA PRO A 375 -11.29 2.13 15.00
C PRO A 375 -11.55 2.94 16.28
N SER A 376 -12.60 2.58 17.02
CA SER A 376 -13.02 3.25 18.25
C SER A 376 -12.10 2.89 19.43
N HIS A 377 -10.83 3.27 19.36
CA HIS A 377 -9.84 3.10 20.42
C HIS A 377 -8.97 4.34 20.56
N ILE A 378 -8.39 4.56 21.72
CA ILE A 378 -7.28 5.50 21.93
C ILE A 378 -5.97 4.73 22.05
N ARG A 379 -4.86 5.41 21.80
CA ARG A 379 -3.52 4.86 22.00
C ARG A 379 -2.87 5.50 23.22
N LEU A 380 -2.58 4.72 24.25
CA LEU A 380 -1.82 5.18 25.41
C LEU A 380 -0.32 4.99 25.18
N MET A 381 0.46 6.06 25.33
CA MET A 381 1.90 6.09 25.08
C MET A 381 2.64 6.94 26.12
N GLY A 382 3.96 6.80 26.16
CA GLY A 382 4.81 7.54 27.11
C GLY A 382 4.98 6.83 28.45
N GLN A 383 5.08 7.60 29.54
CA GLN A 383 5.35 7.09 30.89
C GLN A 383 4.10 6.56 31.57
N VAL A 384 3.56 5.47 31.05
CA VAL A 384 2.46 4.71 31.64
C VAL A 384 2.89 3.28 31.93
N SER A 385 2.27 2.64 32.91
CA SER A 385 2.62 1.26 33.29
C SER A 385 2.39 0.26 32.16
N LYS A 386 1.33 0.43 31.36
CA LYS A 386 1.03 -0.37 30.16
C LYS A 386 0.61 0.51 28.99
N SER A 387 1.54 0.77 28.08
CA SER A 387 1.24 1.40 26.79
C SER A 387 0.50 0.43 25.86
N GLY A 388 -0.36 0.95 24.98
CA GLY A 388 -1.09 0.13 24.02
C GLY A 388 -2.39 0.77 23.56
N PHE A 389 -3.23 -0.02 22.90
CA PHE A 389 -4.54 0.40 22.41
C PHE A 389 -5.62 0.08 23.44
N TYR A 390 -6.46 1.06 23.74
CA TYR A 390 -7.57 0.94 24.69
C TYR A 390 -8.88 1.31 23.99
N PRO A 391 -9.93 0.48 24.06
CA PRO A 391 -11.23 0.81 23.47
C PRO A 391 -11.75 2.15 24.00
N LEU A 392 -12.26 2.99 23.11
CA LEU A 392 -12.86 4.27 23.50
C LEU A 392 -14.27 4.02 24.06
N GLU A 393 -14.44 4.30 25.33
CA GLU A 393 -15.71 4.29 26.06
C GLU A 393 -16.25 5.71 26.24
N VAL A 394 -17.54 5.89 25.94
CA VAL A 394 -18.20 7.20 26.04
C VAL A 394 -18.25 7.66 27.51
N GLY A 395 -17.71 8.85 27.77
CA GLY A 395 -17.72 9.48 29.09
C GLY A 395 -16.59 9.07 30.03
N LYS A 396 -15.71 8.16 29.60
CA LYS A 396 -14.52 7.74 30.37
C LYS A 396 -13.42 8.79 30.28
N THR A 397 -12.85 9.18 31.41
CA THR A 397 -11.85 10.26 31.48
C THR A 397 -10.43 9.77 31.19
N VAL A 398 -9.53 10.71 30.89
CA VAL A 398 -8.09 10.44 30.71
C VAL A 398 -7.51 9.68 31.91
N ASP A 399 -7.81 10.14 33.13
CA ASP A 399 -7.32 9.51 34.37
C ASP A 399 -7.78 8.06 34.53
N GLU A 400 -9.01 7.75 34.10
CA GLU A 400 -9.54 6.38 34.14
C GLU A 400 -8.79 5.44 33.19
N TYR A 401 -8.40 5.93 32.00
CA TYR A 401 -7.53 5.16 31.09
C TYR A 401 -6.13 4.96 31.65
N ILE A 402 -5.54 5.99 32.27
CA ILE A 402 -4.23 5.87 32.93
C ILE A 402 -4.31 4.86 34.07
N ALA A 403 -5.37 4.89 34.87
CA ALA A 403 -5.59 3.92 35.94
C ALA A 403 -5.73 2.48 35.39
N GLU A 404 -6.46 2.29 34.29
CA GLU A 404 -6.60 0.98 33.63
C GLU A 404 -5.26 0.46 33.08
N ALA A 405 -4.42 1.37 32.58
CA ALA A 405 -3.05 1.05 32.18
C ALA A 405 -2.15 0.66 33.37
N GLY A 406 -2.65 0.69 34.61
CA GLY A 406 -1.91 0.36 35.82
C GLY A 406 -1.29 1.60 36.49
N GLY A 407 -1.71 2.80 36.10
CA GLY A 407 -1.20 4.07 36.60
C GLY A 407 -0.01 4.60 35.81
N LEU A 408 0.41 5.80 36.20
CA LEU A 408 1.59 6.47 35.66
C LEU A 408 2.87 5.64 35.93
N GLY A 409 3.81 5.74 35.00
CA GLY A 409 5.13 5.11 35.14
C GLY A 409 6.00 5.85 36.16
N PRO A 410 7.06 5.22 36.70
CA PRO A 410 7.88 5.82 37.75
C PRO A 410 8.55 7.15 37.39
N ALA A 411 8.76 7.42 36.09
CA ALA A 411 9.40 8.63 35.58
C ALA A 411 8.41 9.53 34.83
N SER A 412 7.09 9.43 35.10
CA SER A 412 6.09 10.33 34.53
C SER A 412 6.29 11.76 34.98
N ASP A 413 5.94 12.69 34.11
CA ASP A 413 5.59 14.05 34.50
C ASP A 413 4.07 14.12 34.70
N ASP A 414 3.66 14.36 35.95
CA ASP A 414 2.24 14.41 36.32
C ASP A 414 1.53 15.63 35.69
N ASP A 415 2.29 16.69 35.37
CA ASP A 415 1.78 17.88 34.68
C ASP A 415 1.90 17.77 33.14
N GLY A 416 2.62 16.75 32.65
CA GLY A 416 2.98 16.54 31.25
C GLY A 416 2.05 15.58 30.51
N ILE A 417 0.74 15.62 30.77
CA ILE A 417 -0.22 14.70 30.15
C ILE A 417 -0.96 15.41 29.01
N TYR A 418 -0.84 14.86 27.81
CA TYR A 418 -1.38 15.43 26.58
C TYR A 418 -2.24 14.43 25.81
N VAL A 419 -3.32 14.93 25.25
CA VAL A 419 -4.06 14.24 24.19
C VAL A 419 -3.60 14.83 22.87
N ILE A 420 -2.95 14.01 22.06
CA ILE A 420 -2.58 14.34 20.69
C ILE A 420 -3.72 13.87 19.81
N LYS A 421 -4.37 14.82 19.14
CA LYS A 421 -5.49 14.52 18.26
C LYS A 421 -5.02 13.66 17.08
N ASN A 422 -5.66 12.52 16.84
CA ASN A 422 -5.25 11.55 15.81
C ASN A 422 -5.12 12.13 14.40
N ILE A 423 -5.87 13.21 14.13
CA ILE A 423 -6.05 13.72 12.78
C ILE A 423 -5.37 15.07 12.60
N SER A 424 -5.57 16.02 13.52
CA SER A 424 -4.90 17.33 13.45
C SER A 424 -3.50 17.34 14.06
N TYR A 425 -3.12 16.27 14.78
CA TYR A 425 -1.90 16.18 15.59
C TYR A 425 -1.72 17.33 16.59
N ALA A 426 -2.81 18.03 16.91
CA ALA A 426 -2.79 19.09 17.91
C ALA A 426 -2.53 18.49 19.29
N TRP A 427 -1.60 19.11 20.02
CA TRP A 427 -1.31 18.78 21.41
C TRP A 427 -2.27 19.55 22.30
N VAL A 428 -3.16 18.83 22.98
CA VAL A 428 -4.13 19.42 23.91
C VAL A 428 -3.81 18.91 25.31
N PRO A 429 -3.70 19.78 26.33
CA PRO A 429 -3.58 19.35 27.72
C PRO A 429 -4.74 18.42 28.10
N ALA A 430 -4.45 17.34 28.82
CA ALA A 430 -5.44 16.31 29.14
C ALA A 430 -6.70 16.83 29.87
N GLU A 431 -6.55 17.87 30.69
CA GLU A 431 -7.67 18.47 31.44
C GLU A 431 -8.70 19.17 30.54
N GLU A 432 -8.26 19.66 29.38
CA GLU A 432 -9.09 20.41 28.43
C GLU A 432 -9.55 19.55 27.25
N ALA A 433 -8.95 18.37 27.10
CA ALA A 433 -9.15 17.51 25.95
C ALA A 433 -10.42 16.67 26.05
N THR A 434 -11.10 16.52 24.90
CA THR A 434 -12.12 15.49 24.71
C THR A 434 -11.53 14.37 23.86
N LEU A 435 -11.66 13.13 24.36
CA LEU A 435 -11.12 11.94 23.70
C LEU A 435 -12.01 11.55 22.51
N GLU A 436 -11.39 11.46 21.35
CA GLU A 436 -12.00 10.99 20.11
C GLU A 436 -11.33 9.69 19.62
N PRO A 437 -12.00 8.91 18.75
CA PRO A 437 -11.42 7.72 18.15
C PRO A 437 -10.08 7.97 17.47
N GLY A 438 -9.09 7.16 17.84
CA GLY A 438 -7.73 7.19 17.33
C GLY A 438 -6.78 8.12 18.09
N ASP A 439 -7.29 8.96 19.01
CA ASP A 439 -6.43 9.91 19.73
C ASP A 439 -5.30 9.21 20.49
N ILE A 440 -4.17 9.90 20.59
CA ILE A 440 -3.01 9.41 21.33
C ILE A 440 -2.98 10.12 22.67
N LEU A 441 -3.16 9.37 23.76
CA LEU A 441 -2.85 9.87 25.09
C LEU A 441 -1.36 9.67 25.35
N PHE A 442 -0.64 10.77 25.44
CA PHE A 442 0.78 10.81 25.69
C PHE A 442 1.06 11.33 27.11
N VAL A 443 1.80 10.54 27.88
CA VAL A 443 2.31 10.95 29.19
C VAL A 443 3.80 11.25 29.05
N ASP A 444 4.16 12.51 29.23
CA ASP A 444 5.55 12.94 29.17
C ASP A 444 6.36 12.39 30.35
N ARG A 445 7.67 12.47 30.22
CA ARG A 445 8.62 12.04 31.24
C ARG A 445 9.21 13.22 31.98
N THR A 446 9.50 13.01 33.25
CA THR A 446 10.42 13.91 33.96
C THR A 446 11.81 13.86 33.30
N PRO A 447 12.48 15.01 33.12
CA PRO A 447 13.83 15.07 32.58
C PRO A 447 14.79 14.17 33.39
N ILE A 448 15.68 13.46 32.68
CA ILE A 448 16.60 12.45 33.26
C ILE A 448 17.35 13.01 34.48
N THR A 449 17.82 14.25 34.39
CA THR A 449 18.58 14.92 35.46
C THR A 449 17.78 15.11 36.75
N THR A 450 16.47 15.34 36.64
CA THR A 450 15.60 15.60 37.79
C THR A 450 15.23 14.29 38.48
N TYR A 451 14.84 13.28 37.68
CA TYR A 451 14.49 11.96 38.17
C TYR A 451 15.64 11.28 38.94
N GLU A 452 16.88 11.36 38.43
CA GLU A 452 18.05 10.78 39.11
C GLU A 452 18.32 11.44 40.48
N VAL A 453 18.15 12.76 40.58
CA VAL A 453 18.33 13.51 41.82
C VAL A 453 17.26 13.13 42.84
N ASP A 454 16.01 13.02 42.42
CA ASP A 454 14.90 12.66 43.31
C ASP A 454 15.00 11.21 43.80
N GLN A 455 15.39 10.27 42.93
CA GLN A 455 15.68 8.89 43.34
C GLN A 455 16.83 8.81 44.35
N GLN A 456 17.93 9.54 44.12
CA GLN A 456 19.04 9.59 45.07
C GLN A 456 18.60 10.19 46.41
N LEU A 457 17.78 11.24 46.39
CA LEU A 457 17.25 11.87 47.60
C LEU A 457 16.31 10.91 48.36
N GLU A 458 15.49 10.16 47.65
CA GLU A 458 14.59 9.17 48.25
C GLU A 458 15.36 7.99 48.86
N ILE A 459 16.37 7.47 48.16
CA ILE A 459 17.29 6.46 48.69
C ILE A 459 17.97 6.97 49.95
N GLN A 460 18.52 8.19 49.94
CA GLN A 460 19.15 8.79 51.12
C GLN A 460 18.15 8.97 52.28
N ARG A 461 16.90 9.34 52.00
CA ARG A 461 15.84 9.43 53.02
C ARG A 461 15.53 8.07 53.63
N LEU A 462 15.41 7.03 52.81
CA LEU A 462 15.15 5.66 53.26
C LEU A 462 16.33 5.11 54.07
N GLU A 463 17.57 5.35 53.63
CA GLU A 463 18.77 5.00 54.38
C GLU A 463 18.82 5.73 55.73
N ALA A 464 18.55 7.04 55.76
CA ALA A 464 18.48 7.80 57.01
C ALA A 464 17.35 7.30 57.93
N GLN A 465 16.21 6.86 57.39
CA GLN A 465 15.14 6.23 58.17
C GLN A 465 15.56 4.88 58.73
N LEU A 466 16.25 4.07 57.93
CA LEU A 466 16.79 2.78 58.34
C LEU A 466 17.84 2.95 59.44
N GLU A 467 18.79 3.88 59.28
CA GLU A 467 19.77 4.23 60.31
C GLU A 467 19.12 4.70 61.62
N ARG A 468 18.05 5.51 61.53
CA ARG A 468 17.27 5.91 62.72
C ARG A 468 16.61 4.71 63.40
N GLN A 469 16.07 3.76 62.63
CA GLN A 469 15.51 2.53 63.19
C GLN A 469 16.59 1.66 63.83
N GLU A 470 17.73 1.48 63.17
CA GLU A 470 18.86 0.73 63.72
C GLU A 470 19.40 1.37 64.99
N SER A 471 19.53 2.70 65.02
CA SER A 471 19.96 3.44 66.20
C SER A 471 19.02 3.22 67.38
N ARG A 472 17.69 3.32 67.15
CA ARG A 472 16.68 2.98 68.17
C ARG A 472 16.82 1.55 68.66
N PHE A 473 17.05 0.60 67.76
CA PHE A 473 17.24 -0.81 68.10
C PHE A 473 18.50 -1.02 68.95
N ARG A 474 19.61 -0.37 68.60
CA ARG A 474 20.86 -0.37 69.39
C ARG A 474 20.65 0.23 70.78
N THR A 475 19.88 1.31 70.91
CA THR A 475 19.53 1.90 72.21
C THR A 475 18.68 0.95 73.07
N VAL A 476 17.73 0.22 72.46
CA VAL A 476 16.94 -0.80 73.18
C VAL A 476 17.84 -1.93 73.67
N ILE A 477 18.75 -2.44 72.82
CA ILE A 477 19.69 -3.49 73.21
C ILE A 477 20.60 -3.00 74.34
N SER A 478 21.13 -1.77 74.27
CA SER A 478 22.01 -1.23 75.31
C SER A 478 21.30 -1.02 76.65
N THR A 479 20.05 -0.54 76.63
CA THR A 479 19.23 -0.39 77.85
C THR A 479 18.88 -1.73 78.48
N VAL A 480 18.54 -2.75 77.69
CA VAL A 480 18.33 -4.12 78.18
C VAL A 480 19.60 -4.68 78.80
N ASN A 481 20.76 -4.54 78.13
CA ASN A 481 22.04 -5.00 78.67
C ASN A 481 22.42 -4.30 79.98
N ALA A 482 22.15 -2.99 80.10
CA ALA A 482 22.37 -2.25 81.34
C ALA A 482 21.46 -2.75 82.47
N LEU A 483 20.17 -3.00 82.20
CA LEU A 483 19.22 -3.57 83.16
C LEU A 483 19.64 -4.97 83.65
N VAL A 484 20.03 -5.85 82.72
CA VAL A 484 20.55 -7.19 83.04
C VAL A 484 21.79 -7.07 83.92
N SER A 485 22.69 -6.13 83.63
CA SER A 485 23.90 -5.90 84.43
C SER A 485 23.58 -5.41 85.85
N VAL A 486 22.60 -4.52 86.01
CA VAL A 486 22.15 -4.05 87.33
C VAL A 486 21.49 -5.18 88.14
N VAL A 487 20.64 -5.99 87.50
CA VAL A 487 20.03 -7.16 88.16
C VAL A 487 21.10 -8.16 88.60
N LEU A 488 22.07 -8.47 87.73
CA LEU A 488 23.19 -9.35 88.08
C LEU A 488 24.02 -8.81 89.26
N LEU A 489 24.23 -7.49 89.33
CA LEU A 489 24.92 -6.84 90.44
C LEU A 489 24.13 -6.97 91.76
N LEU A 490 22.81 -6.73 91.71
CA LEU A 490 21.93 -6.84 92.88
C LEU A 490 21.76 -8.28 93.37
N THR A 491 21.86 -9.28 92.49
CA THR A 491 21.82 -10.71 92.88
C THR A 491 23.14 -11.24 93.44
N ARG A 492 24.23 -10.46 93.35
CA ARG A 492 25.57 -10.82 93.88
C ARG A 492 25.92 -10.16 95.21
N LEU A 493 25.10 -9.22 95.67
CA LEU A 493 25.10 -8.67 97.03
C LEU A 493 24.13 -9.48 97.90
#